data_AF-A0A067P8H1-F1
#
_entry.id   AF-A0A067P8H1-F1
#
_cell.length_a   1.000
_cell.length_b   1.000
_cell.length_c   1.000
_cell.angle_alpha   90.00
_cell.angle_beta   90.00
_cell.angle_gamma   90.00
#
_symmetry.space_group_name_H-M   'P 1'
#
loop_
_entity.id
_entity.type
_entity.pdbx_description
1 polymer ?
#
loop_
_entity_poly.entity_id
_entity_poly.type
_entity_poly.pdbx_seq_one_letter_code
_entity_poly.pdbx_strand_id
1 'polypeptide(L)'
;MHTITDALQYIPHPQSVQVTSPIRPGVIIDASQQVLIEPLPPILVLRLKRFHSHVGVGGAVKIGKQTPFGPELEIPAEIMSSAKKTSHPPRYKSFGMLFHHGLLASGGHYTIDILHPNRDQSLHKP
;
A
#
# COMPACT_ATOMS: atom_id res chain seq x y z
N MET A 1 8.04 6.39 -6.82
CA MET A 1 7.09 6.15 -5.70
C MET A 1 7.24 7.25 -4.67
N HIS A 2 6.35 8.24 -4.70
CA HIS A 2 6.38 9.42 -3.84
C HIS A 2 5.17 9.47 -2.89
N THR A 3 3.99 8.97 -3.33
CA THR A 3 2.75 8.95 -2.54
C THR A 3 2.23 7.51 -2.30
N ILE A 4 1.23 7.36 -1.41
CA ILE A 4 0.49 6.09 -1.26
C ILE A 4 -0.26 5.75 -2.55
N THR A 5 -0.84 6.76 -3.22
CA THR A 5 -1.56 6.59 -4.49
C THR A 5 -0.65 6.03 -5.58
N ASP A 6 0.57 6.55 -5.73
CA ASP A 6 1.55 6.03 -6.69
C ASP A 6 1.79 4.52 -6.46
N ALA A 7 1.90 4.12 -5.20
CA ALA A 7 2.16 2.73 -4.82
C ALA A 7 0.95 1.84 -5.13
N LEU A 8 -0.27 2.32 -4.86
CA LEU A 8 -1.50 1.59 -5.20
C LEU A 8 -1.64 1.39 -6.71
N GLN A 9 -1.42 2.44 -7.50
CA GLN A 9 -1.49 2.37 -8.96
C GLN A 9 -0.47 1.40 -9.57
N TYR A 10 0.62 1.10 -8.85
CA TYR A 10 1.59 0.10 -9.29
C TYR A 10 1.12 -1.34 -9.12
N ILE A 11 0.25 -1.64 -8.14
CA ILE A 11 -0.25 -3.00 -7.84
C ILE A 11 -0.82 -3.71 -9.08
N PRO A 12 -1.69 -3.09 -9.91
CA PRO A 12 -2.27 -3.76 -11.07
C PRO A 12 -1.32 -3.86 -12.27
N HIS A 13 -0.07 -3.43 -12.18
CA HIS A 13 0.84 -3.56 -13.32
C HIS A 13 1.11 -5.05 -13.60
N PRO A 14 0.87 -5.52 -14.84
CA PRO A 14 1.15 -6.90 -15.21
C PRO A 14 2.63 -7.22 -15.01
N GLN A 15 2.89 -8.38 -14.45
CA GLN A 15 4.24 -8.84 -14.12
C GLN A 15 4.41 -10.28 -14.60
N SER A 16 5.54 -10.53 -15.27
CA SER A 16 5.87 -11.86 -15.76
C SER A 16 6.15 -12.80 -14.59
N VAL A 17 5.50 -13.95 -14.60
CA VAL A 17 5.63 -15.00 -13.59
C VAL A 17 5.89 -16.34 -14.25
N GLN A 18 6.59 -17.22 -13.55
CA GLN A 18 6.77 -18.61 -13.96
C GLN A 18 5.84 -19.49 -13.15
N VAL A 19 5.02 -20.28 -13.84
CA VAL A 19 4.07 -21.20 -13.20
C VAL A 19 4.28 -22.62 -13.72
N THR A 20 3.99 -23.61 -12.88
CA THR A 20 4.05 -25.02 -13.30
C THR A 20 2.82 -25.35 -14.14
N SER A 21 3.01 -26.04 -15.26
CA SER A 21 1.91 -26.48 -16.10
C SER A 21 0.97 -27.43 -15.34
N PRO A 22 -0.35 -27.15 -15.30
CA PRO A 22 -1.30 -28.03 -14.61
C PRO A 22 -1.52 -29.36 -15.35
N ILE A 23 -1.16 -29.42 -16.64
CA ILE A 23 -1.34 -30.59 -17.52
C ILE A 23 -0.03 -31.38 -17.67
N ARG A 24 1.12 -30.73 -17.44
CA ARG A 24 2.45 -31.34 -17.57
C ARG A 24 3.30 -31.11 -16.32
N PRO A 25 3.21 -32.00 -15.31
CA PRO A 25 4.01 -31.89 -14.09
C PRO A 25 5.50 -31.73 -14.41
N GLY A 26 6.16 -30.76 -13.78
CA GLY A 26 7.58 -30.46 -13.99
C GLY A 26 7.90 -29.51 -15.14
N VAL A 27 6.93 -29.11 -15.96
CA VAL A 27 7.12 -28.10 -17.01
C VAL A 27 6.82 -26.71 -16.45
N ILE A 28 7.76 -25.78 -16.62
CA ILE A 28 7.59 -24.35 -16.28
C ILE A 28 7.11 -23.60 -17.53
N ILE A 29 6.11 -22.75 -17.36
CA ILE A 29 5.62 -21.85 -18.40
C ILE A 29 5.72 -20.40 -17.93
N ASP A 30 6.08 -19.51 -18.87
CA ASP A 30 6.00 -18.07 -18.64
C ASP A 30 4.55 -17.61 -18.78
N ALA A 31 4.07 -16.84 -17.81
CA ALA A 31 2.74 -16.29 -17.76
C ALA A 31 2.79 -14.82 -17.31
N SER A 32 1.67 -14.11 -17.44
CA SER A 32 1.51 -12.75 -16.93
C SER A 32 0.51 -12.76 -15.78
N GLN A 33 0.87 -12.12 -14.67
CA GLN A 33 0.00 -11.95 -13.52
C GLN A 33 -0.35 -10.48 -13.33
N GLN A 34 -1.63 -10.21 -13.09
CA GLN A 34 -2.14 -8.92 -12.67
C GLN A 34 -2.98 -9.09 -11.41
N VAL A 35 -2.87 -8.14 -10.48
CA VAL A 35 -3.62 -8.15 -9.22
C VAL A 35 -4.58 -6.97 -9.20
N LEU A 36 -5.87 -7.25 -9.00
CA LEU A 36 -6.93 -6.25 -8.89
C LEU A 36 -7.72 -6.46 -7.60
N ILE A 37 -8.36 -5.40 -7.13
CA ILE A 37 -9.22 -5.39 -5.95
C ILE A 37 -10.67 -5.60 -6.39
N GLU A 38 -11.36 -6.53 -5.72
CA GLU A 38 -12.77 -6.80 -5.92
C GLU A 38 -13.62 -6.00 -4.89
N PRO A 39 -14.27 -6.55 -3.84
CA PRO A 39 -14.88 -5.65 -2.89
C PRO A 39 -13.79 -4.98 -2.05
N LEU A 40 -13.93 -3.66 -1.90
CA LEU A 40 -13.16 -2.92 -0.92
C LEU A 40 -13.68 -3.25 0.49
N PRO A 41 -12.79 -3.55 1.46
CA PRO A 41 -13.19 -3.86 2.82
C PRO A 41 -13.69 -2.59 3.54
N PRO A 42 -14.61 -2.67 4.52
CA PRO A 42 -15.01 -1.50 5.31
C PRO A 42 -13.84 -0.82 6.03
N ILE A 43 -12.79 -1.58 6.35
CA ILE A 43 -11.55 -1.12 6.96
C ILE A 43 -10.37 -1.53 6.07
N LEU A 44 -9.63 -0.54 5.56
CA LEU A 44 -8.43 -0.75 4.77
C LEU A 44 -7.18 -0.52 5.62
N VAL A 45 -6.36 -1.57 5.79
CA VAL A 45 -5.07 -1.47 6.49
C VAL A 45 -3.94 -1.52 5.46
N LEU A 46 -3.24 -0.39 5.32
CA LEU A 46 -2.09 -0.28 4.42
C LEU A 46 -0.78 -0.40 5.19
N ARG A 47 0.08 -1.33 4.77
CA ARG A 47 1.42 -1.52 5.35
C ARG A 47 2.49 -1.08 4.37
N LEU A 48 3.08 0.09 4.60
CA LEU A 48 4.15 0.60 3.77
C LEU A 48 5.53 0.17 4.30
N LYS A 49 6.19 -0.75 3.58
CA LYS A 49 7.56 -1.19 3.86
C LYS A 49 8.49 -0.67 2.77
N ARG A 50 9.40 0.26 3.12
CA ARG A 50 10.34 0.89 2.18
C ARG A 50 11.77 0.68 2.66
N PHE A 51 12.50 -0.19 1.99
CA PHE A 51 13.86 -0.56 2.35
C PHE A 51 14.75 -0.64 1.10
N HIS A 52 16.05 -0.41 1.30
CA HIS A 52 17.08 -0.74 0.32
C HIS A 52 18.12 -1.67 0.97
N SER A 53 18.65 -2.60 0.19
CA SER A 53 19.66 -3.55 0.65
C SER A 53 21.03 -2.88 0.64
N HIS A 54 21.63 -2.69 1.82
CA HIS A 54 22.94 -2.06 1.94
C HIS A 54 24.02 -3.10 2.25
N VAL A 55 24.94 -3.31 1.31
CA VAL A 55 25.99 -4.36 1.39
C VAL A 55 26.88 -4.18 2.63
N GLY A 56 27.25 -2.96 2.99
CA GLY A 56 28.13 -2.68 4.14
C GLY A 56 27.49 -2.84 5.52
N VAL A 57 26.16 -2.96 5.62
CA VAL A 57 25.44 -3.10 6.90
C VAL A 57 24.88 -4.52 7.07
N GLY A 58 24.93 -5.34 6.01
CA GLY A 58 24.43 -6.73 6.07
C GLY A 58 22.92 -6.81 6.32
N GLY A 59 22.12 -5.88 5.77
CA GLY A 59 20.68 -5.87 6.03
C GLY A 59 19.87 -4.82 5.27
N ALA A 60 18.56 -4.82 5.53
CA ALA A 60 17.59 -3.89 4.98
C ALA A 60 17.60 -2.57 5.76
N VAL A 61 17.96 -1.47 5.08
CA VAL A 61 17.98 -0.12 5.64
C VAL A 61 16.72 0.62 5.21
N LYS A 62 16.02 1.23 6.16
CA LYS A 62 14.78 1.99 5.91
C LYS A 62 15.07 3.21 5.05
N ILE A 63 14.24 3.46 4.05
CA ILE A 63 14.29 4.70 3.27
C ILE A 63 13.64 5.81 4.09
N GLY A 64 14.44 6.77 4.57
CA GLY A 64 13.99 7.87 5.45
C GLY A 64 13.13 8.95 4.79
N LYS A 65 12.95 8.92 3.47
CA LYS A 65 12.12 9.88 2.74
C LYS A 65 10.66 9.76 3.18
N GLN A 66 10.11 10.80 3.79
CA GLN A 66 8.69 10.84 4.16
C GLN A 66 7.79 10.72 2.92
N THR A 67 6.72 9.94 3.07
CA THR A 67 5.64 9.84 2.08
C THR A 67 4.47 10.64 2.65
N PRO A 68 4.04 11.73 2.02
CA PRO A 68 2.87 12.46 2.47
C PRO A 68 1.62 11.59 2.34
N PHE A 69 0.71 11.74 3.28
CA PHE A 69 -0.63 11.14 3.27
C PHE A 69 -1.61 12.17 3.86
N GLY A 70 -2.82 12.23 3.32
CA GLY A 70 -3.87 13.12 3.80
C GLY A 70 -4.82 12.45 4.80
N PRO A 71 -5.80 13.21 5.32
CA PRO A 71 -6.90 12.66 6.13
C PRO A 71 -7.83 11.76 5.32
N GLU A 72 -7.81 11.87 3.99
CA GLU A 72 -8.59 11.04 3.08
C GLU A 72 -7.69 10.40 2.03
N LEU A 73 -8.00 9.14 1.69
CA LEU A 73 -7.37 8.38 0.62
C LEU A 73 -8.45 7.98 -0.39
N GLU A 74 -8.35 8.52 -1.59
CA GLU A 74 -9.15 8.08 -2.73
C GLU A 74 -8.54 6.83 -3.35
N ILE A 75 -9.37 5.84 -3.67
CA ILE A 75 -8.94 4.60 -4.31
C ILE A 75 -9.00 4.76 -5.83
N PRO A 76 -7.86 4.65 -6.55
CA PRO A 76 -7.84 4.77 -8.00
C PRO A 76 -8.67 3.68 -8.69
N ALA A 77 -9.39 4.02 -9.75
CA ALA A 77 -10.24 3.06 -10.46
C ALA A 77 -9.43 1.96 -11.16
N GLU A 78 -8.15 2.22 -11.47
CA GLU A 78 -7.26 1.29 -12.17
C GLU A 78 -6.90 0.07 -11.32
N ILE A 79 -7.00 0.17 -10.00
CA ILE A 79 -6.69 -0.94 -9.09
C ILE A 79 -7.90 -1.85 -8.84
N MET A 80 -9.08 -1.45 -9.31
CA MET A 80 -10.33 -2.17 -9.13
C MET A 80 -10.62 -3.10 -10.33
N SER A 81 -11.25 -4.23 -10.06
CA SER A 81 -11.79 -5.10 -11.11
C SER A 81 -12.83 -4.36 -11.94
N SER A 82 -12.96 -4.72 -13.22
CA SER A 82 -13.94 -4.09 -14.11
C SER A 82 -15.38 -4.18 -13.58
N ALA A 83 -15.73 -5.25 -12.85
CA ALA A 83 -17.05 -5.45 -12.27
C ALA A 83 -17.33 -4.56 -11.04
N LYS A 84 -16.29 -3.98 -10.43
CA LYS A 84 -16.37 -3.15 -9.22
C LYS A 84 -15.97 -1.69 -9.44
N LYS A 85 -15.67 -1.30 -10.67
CA LYS A 85 -15.46 0.10 -11.03
C LYS A 85 -16.76 0.89 -10.84
N THR A 86 -16.66 2.00 -10.13
CA THR A 86 -17.76 2.93 -9.86
C THR A 86 -17.50 4.25 -10.57
N SER A 87 -18.56 4.99 -10.92
CA SER A 87 -18.42 6.34 -11.50
C SER A 87 -17.76 7.34 -10.55
N HIS A 88 -17.91 7.09 -9.25
CA HIS A 88 -17.28 7.87 -8.19
C HIS A 88 -16.26 7.00 -7.45
N PRO A 89 -14.98 7.39 -7.40
CA PRO A 89 -13.96 6.60 -6.73
C PRO A 89 -14.24 6.55 -5.23
N PRO A 90 -14.17 5.37 -4.61
CA PRO A 90 -14.41 5.22 -3.17
C PRO A 90 -13.29 5.90 -2.38
N ARG A 91 -13.64 6.45 -1.22
CA ARG A 91 -12.73 7.22 -0.37
C ARG A 91 -12.71 6.64 1.04
N TYR A 92 -11.51 6.46 1.59
CA TYR A 92 -11.31 6.13 2.99
C TYR A 92 -10.88 7.35 3.77
N LYS A 93 -11.41 7.51 4.98
CA LYS A 93 -10.88 8.46 5.96
C LYS A 93 -9.85 7.75 6.81
N SER A 94 -8.66 8.35 6.97
CA SER A 94 -7.65 7.81 7.87
C SER A 94 -8.11 8.03 9.31
N PHE A 95 -8.13 6.96 10.11
CA PHE A 95 -8.44 7.05 11.55
C PHE A 95 -7.21 6.82 12.42
N GLY A 96 -6.12 6.31 11.85
CA GLY A 96 -4.86 6.18 12.55
C GLY A 96 -3.75 5.63 11.67
N MET A 97 -2.54 5.75 12.19
CA MET A 97 -1.33 5.40 11.48
C MET A 97 -0.21 5.08 12.45
N LEU A 98 0.44 3.94 12.21
CA LEU A 98 1.54 3.43 13.01
C LEU A 98 2.87 3.68 12.29
N PHE A 99 3.79 4.32 12.98
CA PHE A 99 5.14 4.58 12.49
C PHE A 99 6.15 3.71 13.21
N HIS A 100 7.13 3.24 12.46
CA HIS A 100 8.35 2.67 13.02
C HIS A 100 9.49 3.68 12.93
N HIS A 101 10.09 4.03 14.06
CA HIS A 101 11.27 4.87 14.19
C HIS A 101 12.49 3.99 14.41
N GLY A 102 13.24 3.77 13.34
CA GLY A 102 14.44 2.95 13.36
C GLY A 102 15.02 2.87 11.96
N LEU A 103 16.36 2.87 11.88
CA LEU A 103 17.08 2.77 10.61
C LEU A 103 17.06 1.34 10.07
N LEU A 104 17.14 0.36 10.97
CA LEU A 104 17.14 -1.06 10.64
C LEU A 104 15.75 -1.67 10.83
N ALA A 105 15.49 -2.77 10.15
CA ALA A 105 14.23 -3.51 10.31
C ALA A 105 14.13 -4.28 11.65
N SER A 106 15.26 -4.54 12.32
CA SER A 106 15.37 -5.37 13.53
C SER A 106 15.33 -4.60 14.85
N GLY A 107 15.17 -3.28 14.83
CA GLY A 107 15.09 -2.47 16.05
C GLY A 107 14.54 -1.07 15.81
N GLY A 108 13.95 -0.47 16.85
CA GLY A 108 13.35 0.87 16.80
C GLY A 108 12.23 1.06 17.82
N HIS A 109 11.53 2.18 17.70
CA HIS A 109 10.37 2.55 18.52
C HIS A 109 9.14 2.73 17.64
N TYR A 110 7.96 2.44 18.17
CA TYR A 110 6.71 2.67 17.44
C TYR A 110 5.96 3.86 18.04
N THR A 111 5.45 4.74 17.18
CA THR A 111 4.47 5.77 17.57
C THR A 111 3.22 5.62 16.73
N ILE A 112 2.11 6.10 17.26
CA ILE A 112 0.82 6.04 16.58
C ILE A 112 0.17 7.43 16.61
N ASP A 113 -0.31 7.85 15.45
CA ASP A 113 -1.21 8.99 15.33
C ASP A 113 -2.61 8.45 15.17
N ILE A 114 -3.56 8.96 15.96
CA ILE A 114 -4.97 8.56 15.92
C ILE A 114 -5.80 9.81 15.65
N LEU A 115 -6.67 9.74 14.65
CA LEU A 115 -7.67 10.78 14.41
C LEU A 115 -8.85 10.55 15.35
N HIS A 116 -8.99 11.41 16.35
CA HIS A 116 -10.09 11.32 17.30
C HIS A 116 -11.34 12.00 16.74
N PRO A 117 -12.48 11.29 16.58
CA PRO A 117 -13.66 11.79 15.86
C PRO A 117 -14.28 13.06 16.47
N ASN A 118 -14.05 13.32 17.76
CA ASN A 118 -14.64 14.46 18.48
C ASN A 118 -13.63 15.58 18.81
N ARG A 119 -12.35 15.47 18.38
CA ARG A 119 -11.36 16.55 18.62
C ARG A 119 -11.01 17.33 17.36
N ASP A 120 -11.26 16.76 16.18
CA ASP A 120 -10.93 17.39 14.89
C ASP A 120 -12.13 18.11 14.24
N GLN A 121 -12.98 18.76 15.05
CA GLN A 121 -14.09 19.60 14.57
C GLN A 121 -13.71 21.10 14.50
N SER A 122 -12.45 21.47 14.75
CA SER A 122 -12.07 22.86 15.04
C SER A 122 -11.36 23.65 13.92
N LEU A 123 -11.17 23.10 12.71
CA LEU A 123 -10.47 23.83 11.64
C LEU A 123 -11.31 24.33 10.46
N HIS A 124 -12.64 24.18 10.48
CA HIS A 124 -13.54 24.90 9.58
C HIS A 124 -14.70 25.51 10.37
N LYS A 125 -14.54 26.76 10.78
CA LYS A 125 -15.66 27.71 10.91
C LYS A 125 -15.48 28.80 9.85
N PRO A 126 -16.58 29.29 9.25
CA PRO A 126 -16.58 30.17 8.09
C PRO A 126 -15.97 31.55 8.39
#